data_AF-A0AA35VUP1-F1
#
_entry.id   AF-A0AA35VUP1-F1
#
_cell.length_a   1.000
_cell.length_b   1.000
_cell.length_c   1.000
_cell.angle_alpha   90.00
_cell.angle_beta   90.00
_cell.angle_gamma   90.00
#
_symmetry.space_group_name_H-M   'P 1'
#
loop_
_entity.id
_entity.type
_entity.pdbx_description
1 polymer ?
#
loop_
_entity_poly.entity_id
_entity_poly.type
_entity_poly.pdbx_seq_one_letter_code
_entity_poly.pdbx_strand_id
1 'polypeptide(L)'
;RGIRQAKEVTESLHSFVSQRQQGLLPRNIFSRAVRDSLYLVKRLTNTRVLEGHNGCVNSVSWNETGTRLISGSDDCHINIYDMATGLVHTVCHLTP
;
A
#
# COMPACT_ATOMS: atom_id res chain seq x y z
N ARG A 1 40.37 -2.87 -25.07
CA ARG A 1 39.73 -4.16 -24.66
C ARG A 1 39.42 -4.02 -23.17
N GLY A 2 38.24 -3.76 -22.65
CA GLY A 2 36.87 -3.92 -23.13
C GLY A 2 36.02 -4.25 -21.90
N ILE A 3 35.99 -3.37 -20.91
CA ILE A 3 34.99 -3.46 -19.84
C ILE A 3 33.76 -2.79 -20.42
N ARG A 4 32.89 -3.67 -20.94
CA ARG A 4 31.65 -3.34 -21.60
C ARG A 4 30.82 -2.44 -20.69
N GLN A 5 30.22 -1.43 -21.29
CA GLN A 5 29.11 -0.66 -20.74
C GLN A 5 28.15 -1.59 -19.99
N ALA A 6 28.16 -1.57 -18.66
CA ALA A 6 26.93 -1.76 -17.93
C ALA A 6 26.20 -0.42 -17.99
N LYS A 7 25.55 -0.18 -19.13
CA LYS A 7 24.37 0.69 -19.17
C LYS A 7 23.35 0.03 -18.25
N GLU A 8 23.47 0.22 -16.94
CA GLU A 8 22.30 0.19 -16.07
C GLU A 8 21.44 1.34 -16.56
N VAL A 9 20.54 1.02 -17.48
CA VAL A 9 19.34 1.81 -17.72
C VAL A 9 18.69 1.88 -16.35
N THR A 10 18.95 2.97 -15.64
CA THR A 10 18.32 3.27 -14.37
C THR A 10 16.87 3.52 -14.74
N GLU A 11 16.07 2.46 -14.78
CA GLU A 11 14.66 2.58 -15.01
C GLU A 11 14.14 3.58 -13.97
N SER A 12 13.53 4.66 -14.46
CA SER A 12 13.03 5.73 -13.61
C SER A 12 12.13 5.13 -12.54
N LEU A 13 12.11 5.70 -11.33
CA LEU A 13 11.18 5.30 -10.27
C LEU A 13 9.73 5.26 -10.76
N HIS A 14 9.37 6.11 -11.74
CA HIS A 14 8.09 6.06 -12.43
C HIS A 14 7.83 4.73 -13.17
N SER A 15 8.86 4.14 -13.81
CA SER A 15 8.80 2.81 -14.43
C SER A 15 8.50 1.74 -13.37
N PHE A 16 9.22 1.76 -12.25
CA PHE A 16 9.03 0.80 -11.15
C PHE A 16 7.62 0.87 -10.54
N VAL A 17 7.11 2.09 -10.31
CA VAL A 17 5.73 2.28 -9.81
C VAL A 17 4.71 1.78 -10.84
N SER A 18 4.88 2.13 -12.13
CA SER A 18 3.98 1.70 -13.20
C SER A 18 3.95 0.17 -13.37
N GLN A 19 5.13 -0.47 -13.37
CA GLN A 19 5.23 -1.93 -13.45
C GLN A 19 4.62 -2.62 -12.23
N ARG A 20 4.75 -2.04 -11.03
CA ARG A 20 4.08 -2.56 -9.82
C ARG A 20 2.55 -2.46 -9.93
N GLN A 21 2.03 -1.35 -10.44
CA GLN A 21 0.59 -1.14 -10.65
C GLN A 21 0.00 -2.13 -11.67
N GLN A 22 0.78 -2.52 -12.68
CA GLN A 22 0.41 -3.51 -13.69
C GLN A 22 0.57 -4.97 -13.21
N GLY A 23 1.04 -5.19 -11.98
CA GLY A 23 1.30 -6.53 -11.44
C GLY A 23 2.57 -7.21 -11.99
N LEU A 24 3.37 -6.49 -12.80
CA LEU A 24 4.58 -7.01 -13.43
C LEU A 24 5.79 -7.06 -12.48
N LEU A 25 5.73 -6.34 -11.36
CA LEU A 25 6.75 -6.36 -10.32
C LEU A 25 6.25 -7.01 -9.02
N PRO A 26 6.90 -8.11 -8.57
CA PRO A 26 6.64 -8.71 -7.27
C PRO A 26 6.82 -7.71 -6.12
N ARG A 27 5.95 -7.83 -5.09
CA ARG A 27 5.93 -6.91 -3.93
C ARG A 27 7.30 -6.80 -3.24
N ASN A 28 8.03 -7.91 -3.09
CA ASN A 28 9.33 -7.95 -2.43
C ASN A 28 10.41 -7.18 -3.21
N ILE A 29 10.44 -7.31 -4.54
CA ILE A 29 11.39 -6.58 -5.41
C ILE A 29 11.08 -5.09 -5.37
N PHE A 30 9.81 -4.73 -5.58
CA PHE A 30 9.38 -3.33 -5.52
C PHE A 30 9.73 -2.72 -4.17
N SER A 31 9.37 -3.39 -3.07
CA SER A 31 9.66 -2.91 -1.71
C SER A 31 11.15 -2.65 -1.50
N ARG A 32 12.02 -3.54 -1.97
CA ARG A 32 13.48 -3.37 -1.85
C ARG A 32 14.00 -2.18 -2.67
N ALA A 33 13.44 -1.94 -3.86
CA ALA A 33 13.84 -0.85 -4.72
C ALA A 33 13.42 0.53 -4.21
N VAL A 34 12.31 0.61 -3.48
CA VAL A 34 11.69 1.89 -3.08
C VAL A 34 11.84 2.27 -1.60
N ARG A 35 12.10 1.29 -0.72
CA ARG A 35 12.03 1.49 0.76
C ARG A 35 12.92 2.62 1.27
N ASP A 36 14.11 2.80 0.70
CA ASP A 36 15.07 3.82 1.15
C ASP A 36 15.12 5.04 0.23
N SER A 37 14.14 5.18 -0.68
CA SER A 37 14.08 6.31 -1.61
C SER A 37 13.61 7.58 -0.90
N LEU A 38 14.56 8.44 -0.52
CA LEU A 38 14.27 9.76 0.05
C LEU A 38 13.32 10.58 -0.84
N TYR A 39 13.45 10.46 -2.16
CA TYR A 39 12.56 11.13 -3.11
C TYR A 39 11.11 10.64 -2.98
N LEU A 40 10.88 9.33 -2.87
CA LEU A 40 9.54 8.79 -2.68
C LEU A 40 8.96 9.16 -1.33
N VAL A 41 9.75 9.05 -0.25
CA VAL A 41 9.33 9.45 1.10
C VAL A 41 8.90 10.92 1.11
N LYS A 42 9.65 11.81 0.46
CA LYS A 42 9.30 13.24 0.35
C LYS A 42 8.04 13.52 -0.49
N ARG A 43 7.61 12.58 -1.33
CA ARG A 43 6.38 12.69 -2.13
C ARG A 43 5.15 12.08 -1.46
N LEU A 44 5.33 11.33 -0.37
CA LEU A 44 4.21 10.81 0.40
C LEU A 44 3.49 11.99 1.07
N THR A 45 2.21 12.11 0.77
CA THR A 45 1.31 13.06 1.41
C THR A 45 0.09 12.32 1.94
N ASN A 46 -0.52 12.83 3.00
CA ASN A 46 -1.76 12.27 3.51
C ASN A 46 -2.88 12.61 2.53
N THR A 47 -3.39 11.61 1.82
CA THR A 47 -4.48 11.78 0.85
C THR A 47 -5.86 11.71 1.49
N ARG A 48 -6.02 10.90 2.56
CA ARG A 48 -7.31 10.69 3.24
C ARG A 48 -7.09 10.09 4.63
N VAL A 49 -7.91 10.54 5.58
CA VAL A 49 -8.07 9.89 6.89
C VAL A 49 -9.32 9.01 6.83
N LEU A 50 -9.18 7.75 7.23
CA LEU A 50 -10.27 6.78 7.29
C LEU A 50 -10.69 6.62 8.76
N GLU A 51 -11.74 7.33 9.14
CA GLU A 51 -12.31 7.27 10.48
C GLU A 51 -13.08 5.96 10.70
N GLY A 52 -13.16 5.50 11.96
CA GLY A 52 -14.07 4.42 12.35
C GLY A 52 -13.55 3.46 13.41
N HIS A 53 -12.25 3.47 13.71
CA HIS A 53 -11.68 2.69 14.81
C HIS A 53 -11.53 3.53 16.07
N ASN A 54 -11.85 2.93 17.22
CA ASN A 54 -11.68 3.52 18.55
C ASN A 54 -10.42 3.00 19.26
N GLY A 55 -9.64 2.16 18.58
CA GLY A 55 -8.41 1.54 19.07
C GLY A 55 -7.30 1.57 18.03
N CYS A 56 -6.15 1.03 18.40
CA CYS A 56 -5.00 0.92 17.51
C CYS A 56 -5.32 -0.01 16.35
N VAL A 57 -5.06 0.45 15.11
CA VAL A 57 -5.14 -0.38 13.91
C VAL A 57 -3.87 -1.21 13.80
N ASN A 58 -4.01 -2.53 13.88
CA ASN A 58 -2.88 -3.47 13.89
C ASN A 58 -2.61 -4.07 12.52
N SER A 59 -3.61 -4.09 11.64
CA SER A 59 -3.49 -4.71 10.31
C SER A 59 -4.40 -4.06 9.30
N VAL A 60 -3.94 -4.01 8.05
CA VAL A 60 -4.69 -3.51 6.89
C VAL A 60 -4.46 -4.41 5.68
N SER A 61 -5.50 -4.60 4.86
CA SER A 61 -5.41 -5.36 3.61
C SER A 61 -6.25 -4.72 2.51
N TRP A 62 -5.66 -4.58 1.33
CA TRP A 62 -6.32 -4.07 0.13
C TRP A 62 -6.86 -5.20 -0.71
N ASN A 63 -7.98 -4.98 -1.40
CA ASN A 63 -8.33 -5.82 -2.53
C ASN A 63 -7.38 -5.58 -3.72
N GLU A 64 -7.38 -6.49 -4.69
CA GLU A 64 -6.45 -6.44 -5.83
C GLU A 64 -6.57 -5.15 -6.65
N THR A 65 -7.78 -4.63 -6.80
CA THR A 65 -8.07 -3.41 -7.57
C THR A 65 -7.77 -2.12 -6.80
N GLY A 66 -7.45 -2.20 -5.50
CA GLY A 66 -7.22 -1.03 -4.64
C GLY A 66 -8.46 -0.17 -4.38
N THR A 67 -9.65 -0.69 -4.65
CA THR A 67 -10.93 0.02 -4.45
C THR A 67 -11.50 -0.20 -3.06
N ARG A 68 -11.06 -1.24 -2.36
CA ARG A 68 -11.51 -1.57 -1.00
C ARG A 68 -10.34 -1.86 -0.08
N LEU A 69 -10.51 -1.46 1.17
CA LEU A 69 -9.57 -1.69 2.26
C LEU A 69 -10.30 -2.33 3.43
N ILE A 70 -9.67 -3.31 4.06
CA ILE A 70 -10.09 -3.86 5.35
C ILE A 70 -9.05 -3.47 6.39
N SER A 71 -9.49 -3.04 7.57
CA SER A 71 -8.63 -2.81 8.73
C SER A 71 -9.14 -3.56 9.96
N GLY A 72 -8.22 -4.04 10.80
CA GLY A 72 -8.51 -4.67 12.08
C GLY A 72 -7.83 -3.94 13.23
N SER A 73 -8.52 -3.83 14.36
CA SER A 73 -8.16 -2.97 15.49
C SER A 73 -8.34 -3.65 16.85
N ASP A 74 -7.65 -3.12 17.86
CA ASP A 74 -7.81 -3.50 19.27
C ASP A 74 -9.21 -3.20 19.83
N ASP A 75 -10.00 -2.38 19.13
CA ASP A 75 -11.41 -2.15 19.47
C ASP A 75 -12.33 -3.35 19.19
N CYS A 76 -11.76 -4.51 18.80
CA CYS A 76 -12.48 -5.75 18.49
C CYS A 76 -13.39 -5.66 17.25
N HIS A 77 -13.17 -4.65 16.40
CA HIS A 77 -13.86 -4.48 15.14
C HIS A 77 -12.94 -4.64 13.93
N ILE A 78 -13.56 -5.05 12.84
CA ILE A 78 -13.02 -5.03 11.49
C ILE A 78 -13.83 -4.01 10.70
N ASN A 79 -13.17 -3.02 10.11
CA ASN A 79 -13.80 -2.04 9.24
C ASN A 79 -13.50 -2.34 7.78
N ILE A 80 -14.53 -2.22 6.93
CA ILE A 80 -14.45 -2.36 5.48
C ILE A 80 -14.76 -1.00 4.85
N TYR A 81 -13.79 -0.48 4.10
CA TYR A 81 -13.90 0.79 3.40
C TYR A 81 -14.00 0.55 1.89
N ASP A 82 -14.80 1.39 1.24
CA ASP A 82 -14.77 1.65 -0.19
C ASP A 82 -14.09 3.01 -0.42
N MET A 83 -13.13 3.07 -1.33
CA MET A 83 -12.34 4.30 -1.51
C MET A 83 -13.13 5.44 -2.13
N ALA A 84 -14.26 5.18 -2.78
CA ALA A 84 -15.15 6.22 -3.28
C ALA A 84 -16.09 6.73 -2.19
N THR A 85 -16.65 5.84 -1.35
CA THR A 85 -17.74 6.21 -0.43
C THR A 85 -17.35 6.29 1.05
N GLY A 86 -16.21 5.70 1.47
CA GLY A 86 -15.74 5.68 2.85
C GLY A 86 -16.04 4.37 3.59
N LEU A 87 -16.27 4.45 4.90
CA LEU A 87 -16.61 3.28 5.73
C LEU A 87 -17.96 2.70 5.29
N VAL A 88 -17.99 1.43 4.92
CA VAL A 88 -19.20 0.74 4.44
C VAL A 88 -19.73 -0.23 5.48
N HIS A 89 -18.85 -0.97 6.14
CA HIS A 89 -19.23 -1.96 7.13
C HIS A 89 -18.26 -1.99 8.30
N THR A 90 -18.80 -2.27 9.48
CA THR A 90 -18.07 -2.56 10.69
C THR A 90 -18.57 -3.90 11.21
N VAL A 91 -17.66 -4.84 11.41
CA VAL A 91 -17.93 -6.20 11.88
C VAL A 91 -17.26 -6.38 13.23
N CYS A 92 -18.02 -6.73 14.26
CA CYS A 92 -17.47 -7.10 15.57
C CYS A 92 -17.44 -8.62 15.72
N HIS A 93 -16.48 -9.11 16.51
CA HIS A 93 -16.58 -10.45 17.06
C HIS A 93 -17.42 -10.39 18.35
N LEU A 94 -18.65 -10.89 18.29
CA LEU A 94 -19.43 -11.17 19.49
C LEU A 94 -18.95 -12.51 20.06
N THR A 95 -18.10 -12.48 21.08
CA THR A 95 -17.97 -13.65 21.95
C THR A 95 -19.28 -13.78 22.74
N PRO A 96 -19.94 -14.95 22.76
CA PRO A 96 -21.11 -15.19 23.62
C PRO A 96 -20.81 -14.98 25.10
#